data_AF-A0A8T4FCM4-F1
#
_entry.id   AF-A0A8T4FCM4-F1
#
_cell.length_a   1.000
_cell.length_b   1.000
_cell.length_c   1.000
_cell.angle_alpha   90.00
_cell.angle_beta   90.00
_cell.angle_gamma   90.00
#
_symmetry.space_group_name_H-M   'P 1'
#
loop_
_entity.id
_entity.type
_entity.pdbx_description
1 polymer ?
#
loop_
_entity_poly.entity_id
_entity_poly.type
_entity_poly.pdbx_seq_one_letter_code
_entity_poly.pdbx_strand_id
1 'polypeptide(L)'
;MDGWRLMTDRLAMVADLWTAHRQAPFPRRLTSVDVMGVDMVVLDLHVAMCVNSWLNRDANDDDQCRDMLATCAPRLRRVIPELPHDEAAYYQRLLDMTTLVLEALGDPPSG
;
A
#
# COMPACT_ATOMS: atom_id res chain seq x y z
N MET A 1 4.77 24.60 10.46
CA MET A 1 4.42 23.62 11.53
C MET A 1 3.45 22.55 11.04
N ASP A 2 2.90 22.70 9.84
CA ASP A 2 1.80 21.89 9.30
C ASP A 2 2.27 20.55 8.68
N GLY A 3 3.48 20.50 8.11
CA GLY A 3 4.02 19.29 7.48
C GLY A 3 4.27 18.13 8.45
N TRP A 4 4.81 18.39 9.64
CA TRP A 4 5.05 17.34 10.66
C TRP A 4 3.76 16.70 11.16
N ARG A 5 2.73 17.53 11.40
CA ARG A 5 1.41 17.05 11.82
C ARG A 5 0.80 16.16 10.74
N LEU A 6 0.82 16.62 9.48
CA LEU A 6 0.31 15.88 8.34
C LEU A 6 1.02 14.53 8.13
N MET A 7 2.36 14.49 8.27
CA MET A 7 3.13 13.24 8.21
C MET A 7 2.79 12.29 9.37
N THR A 8 2.58 12.82 10.58
CA THR A 8 2.17 12.02 11.75
C THR A 8 0.77 11.45 11.58
N ASP A 9 -0.17 12.25 11.06
CA ASP A 9 -1.54 11.81 10.77
C ASP A 9 -1.55 10.71 9.70
N ARG A 10 -0.79 10.87 8.61
CA ARG A 10 -0.63 9.83 7.57
C ARG A 10 -0.05 8.54 8.15
N LEU A 11 0.95 8.64 9.02
CA LEU A 11 1.56 7.46 9.65
C LEU A 11 0.56 6.70 10.53
N ALA A 12 -0.25 7.40 11.32
CA ALA A 12 -1.32 6.79 12.11
C ALA A 12 -2.37 6.12 11.21
N MET A 13 -2.83 6.79 10.14
CA MET A 13 -3.81 6.23 9.21
C MET A 13 -3.30 4.96 8.52
N VAL A 14 -2.05 4.97 8.05
CA VAL A 14 -1.43 3.79 7.43
C VAL A 14 -1.26 2.66 8.45
N ALA A 15 -0.89 2.96 9.71
CA ALA A 15 -0.74 1.96 10.75
C ALA A 15 -2.07 1.25 11.09
N ASP A 16 -3.18 2.00 11.12
CA ASP A 16 -4.52 1.45 11.33
C ASP A 16 -4.95 0.55 10.17
N LEU A 17 -4.79 1.03 8.92
CA LEU A 17 -5.07 0.24 7.72
C LEU A 17 -4.21 -1.02 7.66
N TRP A 18 -2.92 -0.91 7.99
CA TRP A 18 -1.99 -2.03 8.01
C TRP A 18 -2.39 -3.08 9.04
N THR A 19 -2.82 -2.65 10.22
CA THR A 19 -3.32 -3.55 11.26
C THR A 19 -4.56 -4.32 10.79
N ALA A 20 -5.52 -3.62 10.19
CA ALA A 20 -6.71 -4.25 9.62
C ALA A 20 -6.37 -5.20 8.47
N HIS A 21 -5.40 -4.83 7.62
CA HIS A 21 -4.93 -5.64 6.50
C HIS A 21 -4.30 -6.94 6.96
N ARG A 22 -3.39 -6.89 7.94
CA ARG A 22 -2.72 -8.08 8.48
C ARG A 22 -3.66 -9.06 9.20
N GLN A 23 -4.80 -8.57 9.69
CA GLN A 23 -5.83 -9.41 10.31
C GLN A 23 -6.76 -10.06 9.29
N ALA A 24 -6.85 -9.51 8.09
CA ALA A 24 -7.68 -10.08 7.03
C ALA A 24 -6.98 -11.30 6.40
N PRO A 25 -7.69 -12.41 6.14
CA PRO A 25 -7.12 -13.51 5.41
C PRO A 25 -6.84 -13.10 3.96
N PHE A 26 -5.67 -13.49 3.44
CA PHE A 26 -5.39 -13.32 2.01
C PHE A 26 -6.43 -14.10 1.18
N PRO A 27 -7.00 -13.52 0.11
CA PRO A 27 -8.03 -14.22 -0.65
C PRO A 27 -7.48 -15.44 -1.40
N ARG A 28 -7.91 -16.63 -0.97
CA ARG A 28 -7.34 -17.91 -1.44
C ARG A 28 -7.39 -18.11 -2.95
N ARG A 29 -8.39 -17.55 -3.64
CA ARG A 29 -8.49 -17.66 -5.11
C ARG A 29 -7.31 -16.99 -5.81
N LEU A 30 -6.80 -15.90 -5.24
CA LEU A 30 -5.75 -15.05 -5.81
C LEU A 30 -4.34 -15.61 -5.62
N THR A 31 -4.18 -16.75 -4.94
CA THR A 31 -2.88 -17.42 -4.82
C THR A 31 -2.44 -18.15 -6.08
N SER A 32 -3.36 -18.31 -7.05
CA SER A 32 -3.14 -19.15 -8.23
C SER A 32 -3.79 -18.60 -9.48
N VAL A 33 -4.24 -17.35 -9.45
CA VAL A 33 -4.84 -16.69 -10.61
C VAL A 33 -4.28 -15.29 -10.77
N ASP A 34 -3.95 -14.97 -12.01
CA ASP A 34 -3.65 -13.59 -12.39
C ASP A 34 -4.96 -12.87 -12.69
N VAL A 35 -5.05 -11.61 -12.28
CA VAL A 35 -6.18 -10.74 -12.62
C VAL A 35 -5.68 -9.70 -13.59
N MET A 36 -6.25 -9.68 -14.81
CA MET A 36 -5.80 -8.78 -15.88
C MET A 36 -4.30 -8.92 -16.22
N GLY A 37 -3.75 -10.13 -16.08
CA GLY A 37 -2.32 -10.42 -16.28
C GLY A 37 -1.41 -9.91 -15.15
N VAL A 38 -1.97 -9.62 -13.98
CA VAL A 38 -1.23 -9.20 -12.79
C VAL A 38 -1.23 -10.33 -11.77
N ASP A 39 -0.04 -10.73 -11.36
CA ASP A 39 0.16 -11.64 -10.23
C ASP A 39 -0.22 -10.91 -8.92
N MET A 40 -1.27 -11.40 -8.30
CA MET A 40 -1.91 -10.78 -7.14
C MET A 40 -1.12 -11.01 -5.85
N VAL A 41 -0.36 -12.10 -5.75
CA VAL A 41 0.53 -12.39 -4.62
C VAL A 41 1.73 -11.47 -4.66
N VAL A 42 2.35 -11.32 -5.83
CA VAL A 42 3.50 -10.40 -6.02
C VAL A 42 3.07 -8.95 -5.77
N LEU A 43 1.87 -8.57 -6.24
CA LEU A 43 1.34 -7.22 -6.00
C LEU A 43 1.12 -6.94 -4.50
N ASP A 44 0.50 -7.88 -3.77
CA ASP A 44 0.34 -7.76 -2.30
C ASP A 44 1.69 -7.66 -1.60
N LEU A 45 2.62 -8.57 -1.91
CA LEU A 45 3.95 -8.63 -1.31
C LEU A 45 4.72 -7.32 -1.50
N HIS A 46 4.75 -6.78 -2.71
CA HIS A 46 5.46 -5.53 -2.99
C HIS A 46 4.92 -4.36 -2.17
N VAL A 47 3.59 -4.20 -2.10
CA VAL A 47 2.97 -3.14 -1.29
C VAL A 47 3.22 -3.39 0.20
N ALA A 48 3.03 -4.62 0.67
CA ALA A 48 3.20 -5.02 2.07
C ALA A 48 4.62 -4.76 2.58
N MET A 49 5.65 -5.10 1.80
CA MET A 49 7.05 -4.85 2.16
C MET A 49 7.33 -3.35 2.27
N CYS A 50 6.86 -2.57 1.29
CA CYS A 50 7.03 -1.12 1.26
C CYS A 50 6.35 -0.44 2.45
N VAL A 51 5.08 -0.76 2.70
CA VAL A 51 4.31 -0.23 3.84
C VAL A 51 4.96 -0.61 5.17
N ASN A 52 5.41 -1.86 5.32
CA ASN A 52 6.07 -2.30 6.53
C ASN A 52 7.41 -1.57 6.75
N SER A 53 8.24 -1.43 5.72
CA SER A 53 9.52 -0.72 5.80
C SER A 53 9.32 0.74 6.20
N TRP A 54 8.38 1.41 5.54
CA TRP A 54 8.02 2.81 5.81
C TRP A 54 7.51 3.03 7.24
N LEU A 55 6.61 2.16 7.73
CA LEU A 55 6.09 2.23 9.11
C LEU A 55 7.19 2.04 10.17
N ASN A 56 8.21 1.24 9.85
CA ASN A 56 9.37 1.02 10.73
C ASN A 56 10.46 2.09 10.58
N ARG A 57 10.25 3.10 9.72
CA ARG A 57 11.18 4.22 9.45
C ARG A 57 12.58 3.76 9.04
N ASP A 58 12.66 2.71 8.21
CA ASP A 58 13.91 2.32 7.59
C ASP A 58 14.23 3.28 6.43
N ALA A 59 14.77 4.44 6.77
CA ALA A 59 14.95 5.58 5.85
C ALA A 59 15.85 5.28 4.65
N ASN A 60 16.62 4.18 4.68
CA ASN A 60 17.46 3.77 3.56
C ASN A 60 16.65 3.15 2.40
N ASP A 61 15.34 2.96 2.58
CA ASP A 61 14.43 2.29 1.64
C ASP A 61 13.31 3.19 1.10
N ASP A 62 13.21 4.46 1.51
CA ASP A 62 12.08 5.35 1.14
C ASP A 62 12.00 5.63 -0.37
N ASP A 63 13.14 5.82 -1.04
CA ASP A 63 13.17 6.02 -2.50
C ASP A 63 12.73 4.76 -3.25
N GLN A 64 13.22 3.59 -2.83
CA GLN A 64 12.86 2.29 -3.40
C GLN A 64 11.37 1.98 -3.15
N CYS A 65 10.89 2.27 -1.94
CA CYS A 65 9.50 2.15 -1.53
C CYS A 65 8.60 3.01 -2.42
N ARG A 66 8.96 4.28 -2.63
CA ARG A 66 8.23 5.20 -3.52
C ARG A 66 8.16 4.67 -4.95
N ASP A 67 9.27 4.25 -5.53
CA ASP A 67 9.31 3.77 -6.92
C ASP A 67 8.49 2.47 -7.11
N MET A 68 8.57 1.56 -6.15
CA MET A 68 7.79 0.33 -6.13
C MET A 68 6.29 0.62 -6.01
N LEU A 69 5.89 1.47 -5.05
CA LEU A 69 4.51 1.85 -4.82
C LEU A 69 3.92 2.64 -6.00
N ALA A 70 4.70 3.51 -6.64
CA ALA A 70 4.30 4.21 -7.86
C ALA A 70 4.02 3.24 -9.02
N THR A 71 4.75 2.11 -9.09
CA THR A 71 4.51 1.04 -10.06
C THR A 71 3.29 0.19 -9.70
N CYS A 72 3.02 -0.02 -8.40
CA CYS A 72 1.90 -0.84 -7.92
C CYS A 72 0.54 -0.11 -8.01
N ALA A 73 0.50 1.19 -7.71
CA ALA A 73 -0.73 1.98 -7.67
C ALA A 73 -1.61 1.89 -8.95
N PRO A 74 -1.08 2.04 -10.18
CA PRO A 74 -1.89 1.87 -11.39
C PRO A 74 -2.38 0.43 -11.60
N ARG A 75 -1.61 -0.58 -11.15
CA ARG A 75 -2.01 -1.99 -11.23
C ARG A 75 -3.17 -2.26 -10.26
N LEU A 76 -3.10 -1.76 -9.04
CA LEU A 76 -4.18 -1.83 -8.05
C LEU A 76 -5.47 -1.21 -8.60
N ARG A 77 -5.40 0.03 -9.12
CA ARG A 77 -6.56 0.71 -9.72
C ARG A 77 -7.17 -0.05 -10.90
N ARG A 78 -6.35 -0.82 -11.62
CA ARG A 78 -6.80 -1.63 -12.76
C ARG A 78 -7.48 -2.94 -12.32
N VAL A 79 -6.96 -3.62 -11.29
CA VAL A 79 -7.46 -4.95 -10.88
C VAL A 79 -8.66 -4.87 -9.95
N ILE A 80 -8.74 -3.86 -9.06
CA ILE A 80 -9.80 -3.75 -8.05
C ILE A 80 -11.22 -3.82 -8.63
N PRO A 81 -11.56 -3.16 -9.76
CA PRO A 81 -12.89 -3.23 -10.35
C PRO A 81 -13.31 -4.62 -10.84
N GLU A 82 -12.34 -5.51 -11.09
CA GLU A 82 -12.55 -6.87 -11.61
C GLU A 82 -12.69 -7.92 -10.49
N LEU A 83 -12.56 -7.50 -9.22
CA LEU A 83 -12.60 -8.38 -8.07
C LEU A 83 -14.02 -8.46 -7.47
N PRO A 84 -14.43 -9.63 -6.96
CA PRO A 84 -15.62 -9.72 -6.11
C PRO A 84 -15.44 -8.89 -4.83
N HIS A 85 -16.54 -8.51 -4.20
CA HIS A 85 -16.57 -7.50 -3.12
C HIS A 85 -15.50 -7.69 -2.03
N ASP A 86 -15.36 -8.91 -1.48
CA ASP A 86 -14.41 -9.17 -0.39
C ASP A 86 -12.94 -9.06 -0.84
N GLU A 87 -12.63 -9.53 -2.06
CA GLU A 87 -11.30 -9.42 -2.65
C GLU A 87 -10.99 -7.96 -3.01
N ALA A 88 -11.97 -7.24 -3.55
CA ALA A 88 -11.86 -5.82 -3.84
C ALA A 88 -11.57 -5.02 -2.57
N ALA A 89 -12.28 -5.30 -1.47
CA ALA A 89 -12.04 -4.63 -0.19
C ALA A 89 -10.63 -4.90 0.37
N TYR A 90 -10.09 -6.11 0.18
CA TYR A 90 -8.72 -6.44 0.55
C TYR A 90 -7.69 -5.60 -0.24
N TYR A 91 -7.80 -5.55 -1.56
CA TYR A 91 -6.88 -4.77 -2.41
C TYR A 91 -7.13 -3.26 -2.35
N GLN A 92 -8.32 -2.82 -1.98
CA GLN A 92 -8.61 -1.41 -1.73
C GLN A 92 -7.80 -0.89 -0.53
N ARG A 93 -7.69 -1.65 0.57
CA ARG A 93 -6.81 -1.28 1.69
C ARG A 93 -5.36 -1.10 1.26
N LEU A 94 -4.86 -1.96 0.38
CA LEU A 94 -3.52 -1.82 -0.20
C LEU A 94 -3.38 -0.52 -1.02
N LEU A 95 -4.39 -0.16 -1.82
CA LEU A 95 -4.41 1.08 -2.59
C LEU A 95 -4.47 2.32 -1.70
N ASP A 96 -5.26 2.28 -0.63
CA ASP A 96 -5.39 3.38 0.33
C ASP A 96 -4.05 3.61 1.04
N MET A 97 -3.41 2.55 1.56
CA MET A 97 -2.05 2.65 2.14
C MET A 97 -1.02 3.13 1.11
N THR A 98 -1.06 2.60 -0.11
CA THR A 98 -0.15 3.01 -1.20
C THR A 98 -0.26 4.51 -1.47
N THR A 99 -1.47 5.04 -1.51
CA THR A 99 -1.73 6.46 -1.77
C THR A 99 -1.20 7.33 -0.63
N LEU A 100 -1.51 6.97 0.62
CA LEU A 100 -1.06 7.71 1.80
C LEU A 100 0.48 7.73 1.93
N VAL A 101 1.15 6.60 1.64
CA VAL A 101 2.62 6.53 1.69
C VAL A 101 3.24 7.38 0.57
N LEU A 102 2.73 7.29 -0.65
CA LEU A 102 3.24 8.12 -1.76
C LEU A 102 3.05 9.62 -1.50
N GLU A 103 1.91 10.00 -0.92
CA GLU A 103 1.68 11.39 -0.50
C GLU A 103 2.66 11.81 0.61
N ALA A 104 2.95 10.95 1.58
CA ALA A 104 3.91 11.25 2.64
C ALA A 104 5.36 11.36 2.13
N LEU A 105 5.74 10.57 1.11
CA LEU A 105 7.07 10.57 0.52
C LEU A 105 7.26 11.64 -0.58
N GLY A 106 6.16 12.13 -1.16
CA GLY A 106 6.16 13.23 -2.13
C GLY A 106 6.06 14.63 -1.50
N ASP A 107 5.65 14.70 -0.23
CA ASP A 107 5.70 15.91 0.59
C ASP A 107 7.14 16.03 1.14
N PRO A 108 7.91 17.10 0.82
CA PRO A 108 9.22 17.26 1.44
C PRO A 108 9.04 17.37 2.96
N PRO A 109 9.88 16.69 3.78
CA PRO A 109 9.91 17.01 5.20
C PRO A 109 10.28 18.48 5.30
N SER A 110 9.33 19.30 5.76
CA SER A 110 9.62 20.70 6.08
C SER A 110 10.55 20.71 7.29
N GLY A 111 11.86 20.71 7.05
CA GLY A 111 12.91 20.74 8.06
C GLY A 111 14.24 20.20 7.57
#